data_AF-A0A353NZ13-F1
#
_entry.id   AF-A0A353NZ13-F1
#
_cell.length_a   1.000
_cell.length_b   1.000
_cell.length_c   1.000
_cell.angle_alpha   90.00
_cell.angle_beta   90.00
_cell.angle_gamma   90.00
#
_symmetry.space_group_name_H-M   'P 1'
#
loop_
_entity.id
_entity.type
_entity.pdbx_description
1 polymer ?
#
loop_
_entity_poly.entity_id
_entity_poly.type
_entity_poly.pdbx_seq_one_letter_code
_entity_poly.pdbx_strand_id
1 'polypeptide(L)'
;MARRKNLSTRGEIQDNIAKQHDEMDESLDDLGIKAEDTETVRETLDSLDMEGFTAEGSVEVEDSIEKAEDVTVELFDREDGNLEQIIEKAEDYTEKLGENQESVQKDLSKVSDASAEIETKETVNELAHTKASAIEDMEFLEQRENEAKEDQDQTEQARKELQQRINSGRGK
;
A
#
# COMPACT_ATOMS: atom_id res chain seq x y z
N MET A 1 30.59 -10.49 20.53
CA MET A 1 29.41 -11.01 19.79
C MET A 1 28.18 -10.16 20.12
N ALA A 2 27.97 -9.03 19.43
CA ALA A 2 26.90 -8.07 19.76
C ALA A 2 26.28 -7.40 18.51
N ARG A 3 26.27 -8.06 17.34
CA ARG A 3 25.75 -7.48 16.09
C ARG A 3 24.30 -7.85 15.74
N ARG A 4 23.67 -8.80 16.45
CA ARG A 4 22.33 -9.32 16.10
C ARG A 4 21.16 -8.47 16.59
N LYS A 5 21.39 -7.41 17.37
CA LYS A 5 20.33 -6.85 18.23
C LYS A 5 19.26 -6.01 17.51
N ASN A 6 19.44 -5.69 16.23
CA ASN A 6 18.58 -4.77 15.48
C ASN A 6 18.18 -5.26 14.07
N LEU A 7 18.32 -6.55 13.76
CA LEU A 7 17.91 -7.08 12.44
C LEU A 7 16.55 -7.76 12.55
N SER A 8 15.64 -7.42 11.64
CA SER A 8 14.37 -8.13 11.46
C SER A 8 14.62 -9.55 10.97
N THR A 9 13.85 -10.49 11.50
CA THR A 9 13.81 -11.87 11.03
C THR A 9 12.99 -11.98 9.74
N ARG A 10 13.18 -13.05 8.96
CA ARG A 10 12.34 -13.33 7.78
C ARG A 10 10.85 -13.38 8.12
N GLY A 11 10.50 -13.95 9.27
CA GLY A 11 9.12 -14.01 9.76
C GLY A 11 8.55 -12.63 10.06
N GLU A 12 9.29 -11.77 10.78
CA GLU A 12 8.85 -10.39 11.03
C GLU A 12 8.68 -9.59 9.72
N ILE A 13 9.51 -9.83 8.71
CA ILE A 13 9.36 -9.19 7.40
C ILE A 13 8.08 -9.65 6.71
N GLN A 14 7.82 -10.96 6.70
CA GLN A 14 6.60 -11.53 6.12
C GLN A 14 5.34 -11.00 6.83
N ASP A 15 5.35 -10.97 8.15
CA ASP A 15 4.22 -10.51 8.96
C ASP A 15 3.95 -9.02 8.72
N ASN A 16 4.98 -8.19 8.57
CA ASN A 16 4.80 -6.76 8.31
C ASN A 16 4.21 -6.50 6.91
N ILE A 17 4.67 -7.22 5.88
CA ILE A 17 4.15 -7.07 4.53
C ILE A 17 2.69 -7.53 4.47
N ALA A 18 2.39 -8.71 5.03
CA ALA A 18 1.02 -9.21 5.08
C ALA A 18 0.09 -8.23 5.81
N LYS A 19 0.55 -7.66 6.93
CA LYS A 19 -0.21 -6.65 7.65
C LYS A 19 -0.45 -5.38 6.84
N GLN A 20 0.56 -4.91 6.10
CA GLN A 20 0.41 -3.72 5.24
C GLN A 20 -0.58 -3.97 4.11
N HIS A 21 -0.51 -5.15 3.49
CA HIS A 21 -1.48 -5.61 2.49
C HIS A 21 -2.90 -5.59 3.06
N ASP A 22 -3.12 -6.25 4.20
CA ASP A 22 -4.43 -6.31 4.86
C ASP A 22 -4.97 -4.90 5.21
N GLU A 23 -4.12 -3.99 5.70
CA GLU A 23 -4.50 -2.61 6.02
C GLU A 23 -4.86 -1.79 4.76
N MET A 24 -4.15 -1.99 3.65
CA MET A 24 -4.46 -1.32 2.38
C MET A 24 -5.77 -1.84 1.79
N ASP A 25 -5.99 -3.15 1.79
CA ASP A 25 -7.20 -3.78 1.28
C ASP A 25 -8.45 -3.36 2.07
N GLU A 26 -8.39 -3.39 3.40
CA GLU A 26 -9.51 -2.96 4.25
C GLU A 26 -9.85 -1.47 4.00
N SER A 27 -8.83 -0.62 3.90
CA SER A 27 -9.03 0.80 3.63
C SER A 27 -9.54 1.07 2.21
N LEU A 28 -9.18 0.24 1.22
CA LEU A 28 -9.66 0.34 -0.15
C LEU A 28 -11.14 -0.08 -0.25
N ASP A 29 -11.53 -1.13 0.46
CA ASP A 29 -12.93 -1.57 0.56
C ASP A 29 -13.82 -0.47 1.16
N ASP A 30 -13.36 0.14 2.26
CA ASP A 30 -14.07 1.27 2.90
C ASP A 30 -14.22 2.45 1.93
N LEU A 31 -13.16 2.78 1.19
CA LEU A 31 -13.19 3.83 0.17
C LEU A 31 -14.17 3.49 -0.96
N GLY A 32 -14.23 2.23 -1.37
CA GLY A 32 -15.18 1.71 -2.35
C GLY A 32 -16.63 1.89 -1.92
N ILE A 33 -16.95 1.63 -0.64
CA ILE A 33 -18.28 1.85 -0.08
C ILE A 33 -18.65 3.34 -0.14
N LYS A 34 -17.73 4.26 0.20
CA LYS A 34 -18.01 5.71 0.12
C LYS A 34 -18.21 6.20 -1.31
N ALA A 35 -17.53 5.58 -2.27
CA ALA A 35 -17.76 5.86 -3.68
C ALA A 35 -19.18 5.43 -4.11
N GLU A 36 -19.60 4.22 -3.73
CA GLU A 36 -20.93 3.70 -4.02
C GLU A 36 -22.05 4.51 -3.33
N ASP A 37 -21.84 4.91 -2.08
CA ASP A 37 -22.76 5.79 -1.34
C ASP A 37 -22.97 7.10 -2.10
N THR A 38 -21.90 7.72 -2.59
CA THR A 38 -21.95 8.97 -3.36
C THR A 38 -22.72 8.79 -4.68
N GLU A 39 -22.46 7.71 -5.40
CA GLU A 39 -23.19 7.39 -6.65
C GLU A 39 -24.68 7.17 -6.38
N THR A 40 -25.02 6.45 -5.30
CA THR A 40 -26.42 6.20 -4.89
C THR A 40 -27.16 7.50 -4.58
N VAL A 41 -26.51 8.48 -3.93
CA VAL A 41 -27.10 9.79 -3.65
C VAL A 41 -27.43 10.53 -4.95
N ARG A 42 -26.49 10.54 -5.92
CA ARG A 42 -26.69 11.16 -7.24
C ARG A 42 -27.81 10.50 -8.03
N GLU A 43 -27.80 9.17 -8.09
CA GLU A 43 -28.86 8.40 -8.76
C GLU A 43 -30.23 8.64 -8.11
N THR A 44 -30.27 8.83 -6.80
CA THR A 44 -31.50 9.19 -6.08
C THR A 44 -32.03 10.52 -6.58
N LEU A 45 -31.19 11.56 -6.68
CA LEU A 45 -31.59 12.87 -7.22
C LEU A 45 -32.14 12.74 -8.65
N ASP A 46 -31.40 12.06 -9.52
CA ASP A 46 -31.76 11.87 -10.93
C ASP A 46 -33.07 11.09 -11.12
N SER A 47 -33.45 10.25 -10.15
CA SER A 47 -34.67 9.44 -10.21
C SER A 47 -35.96 10.16 -9.78
N LEU A 48 -35.84 11.35 -9.18
CA LEU A 48 -36.99 12.08 -8.65
C LEU A 48 -37.67 12.91 -9.75
N ASP A 49 -38.94 12.62 -10.00
CA ASP A 49 -39.76 13.30 -11.03
C ASP A 49 -40.25 14.69 -10.61
N MET A 50 -40.26 14.98 -9.30
CA MET A 50 -40.67 16.25 -8.69
C MET A 50 -42.10 16.77 -9.03
N GLU A 51 -42.87 16.12 -9.90
CA GLU A 51 -44.19 16.58 -10.39
C GLU A 51 -45.25 16.80 -9.29
N GLY A 52 -45.10 16.12 -8.14
CA GLY A 52 -46.00 16.24 -7.00
C GLY A 52 -45.59 17.27 -5.94
N PHE A 53 -44.43 17.89 -6.07
CA PHE A 53 -43.89 18.83 -5.08
C PHE A 53 -44.39 20.25 -5.31
N THR A 54 -44.45 21.04 -4.23
CA THR A 54 -44.51 22.49 -4.38
C THR A 54 -43.13 23.00 -4.82
N ALA A 55 -43.06 24.19 -5.44
CA ALA A 55 -41.78 24.75 -5.87
C ALA A 55 -40.78 24.95 -4.70
N GLU A 56 -41.29 25.27 -3.50
CA GLU A 56 -40.46 25.39 -2.30
C GLU A 56 -39.97 24.01 -1.82
N GLY A 57 -40.86 23.01 -1.87
CA GLY A 57 -40.54 21.64 -1.46
C GLY A 57 -39.58 20.91 -2.41
N SER A 58 -39.64 21.17 -3.72
CA SER A 58 -38.70 20.56 -4.67
C SER A 58 -37.28 21.09 -4.44
N VAL A 59 -37.14 22.40 -4.24
CA VAL A 59 -35.84 23.03 -3.91
C VAL A 59 -35.30 22.50 -2.58
N GLU A 60 -36.14 22.37 -1.55
CA GLU A 60 -35.68 21.83 -0.26
C GLU A 60 -35.19 20.37 -0.36
N VAL A 61 -35.82 19.55 -1.21
CA VAL A 61 -35.37 18.16 -1.46
C VAL A 61 -34.06 18.14 -2.23
N GLU A 62 -33.94 18.90 -3.32
CA GLU A 62 -32.70 19.03 -4.10
C GLU A 62 -31.54 19.45 -3.19
N ASP A 63 -31.70 20.57 -2.45
CA ASP A 63 -30.73 21.08 -1.49
C ASP A 63 -30.33 20.04 -0.42
N SER A 64 -31.26 19.18 -0.01
CA SER A 64 -31.00 18.16 1.01
C SER A 64 -30.21 16.98 0.45
N ILE A 65 -30.46 16.60 -0.80
CA ILE A 65 -29.75 15.52 -1.48
C ILE A 65 -28.35 15.98 -1.87
N GLU A 66 -28.18 17.21 -2.37
CA GLU A 66 -26.86 17.81 -2.63
C GLU A 66 -26.00 17.85 -1.36
N LYS A 67 -26.58 18.24 -0.22
CA LYS A 67 -25.86 18.19 1.07
C LYS A 67 -25.50 16.76 1.49
N ALA A 68 -26.33 15.77 1.15
CA ALA A 68 -26.00 14.38 1.42
C ALA A 68 -24.81 13.93 0.56
N GLU A 69 -24.74 14.38 -0.71
CA GLU A 69 -23.59 14.13 -1.59
C GLU A 69 -22.32 14.79 -1.03
N ASP A 70 -22.40 16.05 -0.60
CA ASP A 70 -21.26 16.74 0.01
C ASP A 70 -20.71 15.95 1.19
N VAL A 71 -21.59 15.42 2.05
CA VAL A 71 -21.18 14.59 3.20
C VAL A 71 -20.50 13.29 2.75
N THR A 72 -21.02 12.59 1.75
CA THR A 72 -20.40 11.33 1.28
C THR A 72 -19.06 11.59 0.61
N VAL A 73 -18.91 12.70 -0.12
CA VAL A 73 -17.63 13.08 -0.72
C VAL A 73 -16.61 13.52 0.34
N GLU A 74 -17.01 14.29 1.36
CA GLU A 74 -16.12 14.61 2.48
C GLU A 74 -15.63 13.36 3.21
N LEU A 75 -16.50 12.36 3.37
CA LEU A 75 -16.13 11.07 3.95
C LEU A 75 -15.16 10.31 3.04
N PHE A 76 -15.43 10.28 1.73
CA PHE A 76 -14.53 9.68 0.75
C PHE A 76 -13.15 10.32 0.79
N ASP A 77 -13.07 11.65 0.72
CA ASP A 77 -11.80 12.40 0.72
C ASP A 77 -11.00 12.14 2.02
N ARG A 78 -11.69 11.98 3.15
CA ARG A 78 -11.03 11.64 4.42
C ARG A 78 -10.44 10.23 4.41
N GLU A 79 -11.19 9.24 3.93
CA GLU A 79 -10.69 7.86 3.87
C GLU A 79 -9.59 7.71 2.80
N ASP A 80 -9.65 8.45 1.68
CA ASP A 80 -8.57 8.49 0.69
C ASP A 80 -7.27 9.01 1.32
N GLY A 81 -7.34 10.07 2.13
CA GLY A 81 -6.18 10.58 2.86
C GLY A 81 -5.67 9.64 3.95
N ASN A 82 -6.49 8.73 4.48
CA ASN A 82 -6.05 7.67 5.38
C ASN A 82 -5.30 6.58 4.61
N LEU A 83 -5.84 6.15 3.48
CA LEU A 83 -5.21 5.16 2.59
C LEU A 83 -3.85 5.66 2.09
N GLU A 84 -3.74 6.93 1.70
CA GLU A 84 -2.48 7.55 1.28
C GLU A 84 -1.39 7.43 2.36
N GLN A 85 -1.73 7.68 3.63
CA GLN A 85 -0.80 7.50 4.75
C GLN A 85 -0.41 6.04 5.00
N ILE A 86 -1.27 5.08 4.65
CA ILE A 86 -0.95 3.65 4.74
C ILE A 86 0.05 3.29 3.64
N ILE A 87 -0.20 3.73 2.40
CA ILE A 87 0.68 3.54 1.25
C ILE A 87 2.06 4.14 1.52
N GLU A 88 2.14 5.40 2.00
CA GLU A 88 3.42 6.04 2.35
C GLU A 88 4.23 5.22 3.37
N LYS A 89 3.58 4.66 4.40
CA LYS A 89 4.25 3.80 5.39
C LYS A 89 4.72 2.48 4.78
N ALA A 90 3.97 1.93 3.83
CA ALA A 90 4.34 0.73 3.10
C ALA A 90 5.55 0.99 2.18
N GLU A 91 5.56 2.12 1.47
CA GLU A 91 6.69 2.58 0.66
C GLU A 91 7.97 2.73 1.50
N ASP A 92 7.87 3.43 2.64
CA ASP A 92 8.96 3.61 3.62
C ASP A 92 9.53 2.28 4.13
N TYR A 93 8.68 1.26 4.26
CA TYR A 93 9.11 -0.08 4.69
C TYR A 93 9.78 -0.83 3.54
N THR A 94 9.24 -0.70 2.34
CA THR A 94 9.75 -1.31 1.11
C THR A 94 11.12 -0.77 0.74
N GLU A 95 11.34 0.55 0.88
CA GLU A 95 12.66 1.17 0.70
C GLU A 95 13.70 0.57 1.66
N LYS A 96 13.33 0.33 2.93
CA LYS A 96 14.22 -0.32 3.90
C LYS A 96 14.58 -1.76 3.53
N LEU A 97 13.70 -2.49 2.84
CA LEU A 97 14.03 -3.82 2.32
C LEU A 97 15.13 -3.73 1.24
N GLY A 98 15.01 -2.76 0.33
CA GLY A 98 16.04 -2.46 -0.67
C GLY A 98 17.38 -2.05 -0.04
N GLU A 99 17.36 -1.15 0.95
CA GLU A 99 18.57 -0.75 1.70
C GLU A 99 19.24 -1.95 2.39
N ASN A 100 18.45 -2.86 2.96
CA ASN A 100 18.96 -4.08 3.57
C ASN A 100 19.62 -4.99 2.53
N GLN A 101 19.03 -5.14 1.34
CA GLN A 101 19.61 -5.91 0.24
C GLN A 101 20.96 -5.32 -0.21
N GLU A 102 21.06 -4.00 -0.37
CA GLU A 102 22.32 -3.32 -0.68
C GLU A 102 23.39 -3.55 0.39
N SER A 103 22.99 -3.53 1.67
CA SER A 103 23.88 -3.82 2.78
C SER A 103 24.39 -5.27 2.74
N VAL A 104 23.52 -6.24 2.44
CA VAL A 104 23.91 -7.65 2.29
C VAL A 104 24.88 -7.81 1.11
N GLN A 105 24.62 -7.17 -0.03
CA GLN A 105 25.51 -7.21 -1.21
C GLN A 105 26.91 -6.66 -0.90
N LYS A 106 26.98 -5.58 -0.12
CA LYS A 106 28.25 -4.99 0.33
C LYS A 106 29.02 -5.94 1.25
N ASP A 107 28.34 -6.62 2.16
CA ASP A 107 28.97 -7.61 3.05
C ASP A 107 29.40 -8.86 2.29
N LEU A 108 28.61 -9.32 1.30
CA LEU A 108 28.98 -10.42 0.40
C LEU A 108 30.29 -10.14 -0.34
N SER A 109 30.47 -8.89 -0.81
CA SER A 109 31.70 -8.46 -1.47
C SER A 109 32.92 -8.58 -0.54
N LYS A 110 32.80 -8.14 0.71
CA LYS A 110 33.88 -8.27 1.73
C LYS A 110 34.19 -9.74 2.04
N VAL A 111 33.17 -10.59 2.15
CA VAL A 111 33.35 -12.05 2.35
C VAL A 111 34.08 -12.64 1.15
N SER A 112 33.80 -12.15 -0.06
CA SER A 112 34.49 -12.59 -1.27
C SER A 112 35.96 -12.20 -1.29
N ASP A 113 36.27 -10.94 -0.98
CA ASP A 113 37.64 -10.45 -0.89
C ASP A 113 38.44 -11.26 0.15
N ALA A 114 37.87 -11.46 1.34
CA ALA A 114 38.50 -12.27 2.39
C ALA A 114 38.74 -13.72 1.96
N SER A 115 37.78 -14.33 1.24
CA SER A 115 37.93 -15.71 0.76
C SER A 115 39.06 -15.90 -0.25
N ALA A 116 39.42 -14.84 -1.00
CA ALA A 116 40.51 -14.88 -1.97
C ALA A 116 41.91 -14.86 -1.30
N GLU A 117 42.00 -14.33 -0.09
CA GLU A 117 43.25 -14.23 0.68
C GLU A 117 43.54 -15.47 1.55
N ILE A 118 42.60 -16.41 1.63
CA ILE A 118 42.68 -17.57 2.53
C ILE A 118 43.10 -18.83 1.76
N GLU A 119 44.18 -19.46 2.21
CA GLU A 119 44.69 -20.70 1.60
C GLU A 119 44.07 -21.98 2.20
N THR A 120 43.54 -21.89 3.43
CA THR A 120 42.95 -23.02 4.15
C THR A 120 41.60 -23.41 3.55
N LYS A 121 41.52 -24.60 2.95
CA LYS A 121 40.32 -25.11 2.26
C LYS A 121 39.10 -25.18 3.16
N GLU A 122 39.27 -25.62 4.40
CA GLU A 122 38.19 -25.70 5.39
C GLU A 122 37.58 -24.32 5.62
N THR A 123 38.41 -23.28 5.77
CA THR A 123 37.93 -21.90 5.95
C THR A 123 37.28 -21.35 4.69
N VAL A 124 37.82 -21.63 3.50
CA VAL A 124 37.20 -21.25 2.23
C VAL A 124 35.80 -21.88 2.08
N ASN A 125 35.65 -23.15 2.48
CA ASN A 125 34.35 -23.84 2.44
C ASN A 125 33.32 -23.18 3.37
N GLU A 126 33.71 -22.81 4.60
CA GLU A 126 32.82 -22.09 5.52
C GLU A 126 32.42 -20.70 4.99
N LEU A 127 33.35 -19.98 4.35
CA LEU A 127 33.03 -18.71 3.69
C LEU A 127 32.13 -18.90 2.47
N ALA A 128 32.29 -19.98 1.71
CA ALA A 128 31.37 -20.33 0.63
C ALA A 128 29.95 -20.60 1.15
N HIS A 129 29.82 -21.28 2.29
CA HIS A 129 28.52 -21.46 2.95
C HIS A 129 27.91 -20.13 3.39
N THR A 130 28.72 -19.23 3.96
CA THR A 130 28.30 -17.88 4.33
C THR A 130 27.80 -17.08 3.12
N LYS A 131 28.50 -17.17 1.98
CA LYS A 131 28.06 -16.53 0.72
C LYS A 131 26.71 -17.09 0.26
N ALA A 132 26.53 -18.40 0.28
CA ALA A 132 25.27 -19.03 -0.10
C ALA A 132 24.10 -18.54 0.76
N SER A 133 24.26 -18.50 2.09
CA SER A 133 23.21 -17.98 2.97
C SER A 133 22.91 -16.49 2.76
N ALA A 134 23.93 -15.67 2.47
CA ALA A 134 23.72 -14.26 2.15
C ALA A 134 22.97 -14.05 0.82
N ILE A 135 23.25 -14.88 -0.19
CA ILE A 135 22.51 -14.88 -1.46
C ILE A 135 21.05 -15.27 -1.22
N GLU A 136 20.79 -16.32 -0.45
CA GLU A 136 19.42 -16.71 -0.09
C GLU A 136 18.66 -15.61 0.66
N ASP A 137 19.33 -14.85 1.53
CA ASP A 137 18.72 -13.69 2.20
C ASP A 137 18.44 -12.54 1.21
N MET A 138 19.33 -12.29 0.24
CA MET A 138 19.08 -11.28 -0.80
C MET A 138 17.89 -11.65 -1.67
N GLU A 139 17.82 -12.90 -2.14
CA GLU A 139 16.69 -13.40 -2.95
C GLU A 139 15.37 -13.29 -2.18
N PHE A 140 15.38 -13.59 -0.88
CA PHE A 140 14.23 -13.40 -0.02
C PHE A 140 13.81 -11.92 0.07
N LEU A 141 14.75 -11.01 0.32
CA LEU A 141 14.46 -9.57 0.43
C LEU A 141 13.94 -9.00 -0.89
N GLU A 142 14.57 -9.35 -2.02
CA GLU A 142 14.15 -8.91 -3.35
C GLU A 142 12.74 -9.40 -3.68
N GLN A 143 12.42 -10.67 -3.38
CA GLN A 143 11.07 -11.19 -3.58
C GLN A 143 10.05 -10.41 -2.74
N ARG A 144 10.34 -10.18 -1.46
CA ARG A 144 9.46 -9.46 -0.54
C ARG A 144 9.25 -8.00 -0.95
N GLU A 145 10.32 -7.34 -1.40
CA GLU A 145 10.25 -5.97 -1.93
C GLU A 145 9.36 -5.90 -3.17
N ASN A 146 9.53 -6.83 -4.12
CA ASN A 146 8.73 -6.85 -5.34
C ASN A 146 7.25 -7.12 -5.05
N GLU A 147 6.92 -8.05 -4.15
CA GLU A 147 5.54 -8.31 -3.73
C GLU A 147 4.91 -7.06 -3.10
N ALA A 148 5.62 -6.39 -2.18
CA ALA A 148 5.10 -5.17 -1.54
C ALA A 148 4.87 -4.02 -2.55
N LYS A 149 5.75 -3.88 -3.55
CA LYS A 149 5.57 -2.88 -4.63
C LYS A 149 4.38 -3.19 -5.52
N GLU A 150 4.19 -4.46 -5.89
CA GLU A 150 3.05 -4.86 -6.70
C GLU A 150 1.73 -4.57 -5.99
N ASP A 151 1.64 -4.87 -4.69
CA ASP A 151 0.47 -4.55 -3.89
C ASP A 151 0.20 -3.04 -3.83
N GLN A 152 1.24 -2.23 -3.56
CA GLN A 152 1.14 -0.76 -3.56
C GLN A 152 0.65 -0.21 -4.90
N ASP A 153 1.22 -0.67 -6.01
CA ASP A 153 0.84 -0.24 -7.36
C ASP A 153 -0.63 -0.58 -7.67
N GLN A 154 -1.09 -1.78 -7.26
CA GLN A 154 -2.48 -2.21 -7.43
C GLN A 154 -3.44 -1.37 -6.59
N THR A 155 -3.14 -1.16 -5.31
CA THR A 155 -3.95 -0.32 -4.41
C THR A 155 -4.05 1.11 -4.93
N GLU A 156 -2.92 1.70 -5.34
CA GLU A 156 -2.85 3.07 -5.84
C GLU A 156 -3.62 3.22 -7.17
N GLN A 157 -3.60 2.20 -8.04
CA GLN A 157 -4.44 2.18 -9.24
C GLN A 157 -5.93 2.16 -8.88
N ALA A 158 -6.35 1.24 -8.00
CA ALA A 158 -7.75 1.12 -7.60
C ALA A 158 -8.27 2.40 -6.93
N ARG A 159 -7.46 3.00 -6.05
CA ARG A 159 -7.72 4.32 -5.44
C ARG A 159 -7.96 5.39 -6.50
N LYS A 160 -7.10 5.49 -7.52
CA LYS A 160 -7.26 6.45 -8.63
C LYS A 160 -8.55 6.23 -9.42
N GLU A 161 -8.94 4.98 -9.65
CA GLU A 161 -10.19 4.65 -10.32
C GLU A 161 -11.41 5.12 -9.49
N LEU A 162 -11.39 4.93 -8.17
CA LEU A 162 -12.43 5.43 -7.27
C LEU A 162 -12.49 6.97 -7.25
N GLN A 163 -11.34 7.64 -7.18
CA GLN A 163 -11.28 9.11 -7.26
C GLN A 163 -11.86 9.64 -8.58
N GLN A 164 -11.56 8.98 -9.70
CA GLN A 164 -12.12 9.36 -11.00
C GLN A 164 -13.65 9.18 -11.04
N ARG A 165 -14.17 8.09 -10.47
CA ARG A 165 -15.61 7.85 -10.34
C ARG A 165 -16.29 8.99 -9.59
N ILE A 166 -15.78 9.35 -8.41
CA ILE A 166 -16.33 10.45 -7.60
C ILE A 166 -16.29 11.79 -8.35
N ASN A 167 -15.14 12.12 -8.96
CA ASN A 167 -14.97 13.40 -9.65
C ASN A 167 -15.78 13.51 -10.94
N SER A 168 -16.07 12.40 -11.62
CA SER A 168 -16.85 12.40 -12.86
C SER A 168 -18.31 12.84 -12.68
N GLY A 169 -18.88 12.67 -11.49
CA GLY A 169 -20.25 13.11 -11.18
C GLY A 169 -20.36 14.55 -10.68
N ARG A 170 -19.25 15.20 -10.27
CA ARG A 170 -19.22 16.59 -9.77
C ARG A 170 -19.45 17.67 -10.85
N GLY A 171 -19.58 17.29 -12.12
CA GLY A 171 -19.63 18.22 -13.26
C GLY A 171 -20.89 18.14 -14.12
N LYS A 172 -21.94 17.46 -13.64
CA LYS A 172 -23.25 17.43 -14.32
C LYS A 172 -24.23 18.43 -13.70
#